data_AF-U1QV76-F1
#
_entry.id   AF-U1QV76-F1
#
_cell.length_a   1.000
_cell.length_b   1.000
_cell.length_c   1.000
_cell.angle_alpha   90.00
_cell.angle_beta   90.00
_cell.angle_gamma   90.00
#
_symmetry.space_group_name_H-M   'P 1'
#
loop_
_entity.id
_entity.type
_entity.pdbx_description
1 polymer ?
#
loop_
_entity_poly.entity_id
_entity_poly.type
_entity_poly.pdbx_seq_one_letter_code
_entity_poly.pdbx_strand_id
1 'polypeptide(L)'
;MNKDRLIIELTPQYPGIFTLLVGLRGIPDEKQVNYVNIALQCVSQDVDYDTSSLKSFVEASYGNMTVFTSTYADKPVDTVAMLMAQAGAKFADTTVIETDVRERLIRNNCYEVNRQNLDAVSGDHQPALDVLYGEEPTVYTYLLQSLEAYLAIIAEDESDESSALVGSADTAKVVADVVKLDVAASTRLKDSAVDDAKLGDSEAFPLLSSLLESSGGCWSIELDSLPAGCWPALALHDRFAVTTSNLLNYIGQRGVDDSLVKLLKRHSAIENREYNLSDDEYIELAAAIINLGSDQLPVDRRVNLVRSIGCDVFIPTHLITPQKGKLIGSLIKSCLIADTPDAYRLTEGLDWPSRRLAILSSRGFVNYMTPELIGGDTLRIFRSNFISERIKQVVADELISYCAGMSVADLGQVVNYVRRKDNLHLNALALTWLASRGVPSDLIFPLLIRDIDALSDWNVLEVIGALDSPYRDLVAAERKLISIDTTDNAYALFERLRQMGKISSYSRDESKHLYVVRTRTSSSH
;
A
#
# COMPACT_ATOMS: atom_id res chain seq x y z
N MET A 1 2.16 77.11 32.27
CA MET A 1 1.05 76.15 32.01
C MET A 1 1.57 74.75 32.26
N ASN A 2 0.89 73.97 33.09
CA ASN A 2 1.25 72.56 33.26
C ASN A 2 0.82 71.81 31.98
N LYS A 3 1.79 71.37 31.18
CA LYS A 3 1.53 70.74 29.87
C LYS A 3 0.72 69.46 30.00
N ASP A 4 0.96 68.69 31.06
CA ASP A 4 0.23 67.46 31.38
C ASP A 4 -1.25 67.75 31.60
N ARG A 5 -1.56 68.80 32.37
CA ARG A 5 -2.94 69.22 32.62
C ARG A 5 -3.66 69.68 31.35
N LEU A 6 -2.94 70.29 30.41
CA LEU A 6 -3.52 70.65 29.11
C LEU A 6 -3.89 69.40 28.30
N ILE A 7 -3.03 68.38 28.30
CA ILE A 7 -3.27 67.13 27.56
C ILE A 7 -4.48 66.41 28.15
N ILE A 8 -4.58 66.33 29.48
CA ILE A 8 -5.72 65.70 30.19
C ILE A 8 -7.05 66.34 29.78
N GLU A 9 -7.13 67.67 29.73
CA GLU A 9 -8.37 68.39 29.41
C GLU A 9 -8.71 68.35 27.90
N LEU A 10 -7.69 68.37 27.02
CA LEU A 10 -7.89 68.37 25.57
C LEU A 10 -8.19 66.99 25.00
N THR A 11 -7.63 65.93 25.57
CA THR A 11 -7.73 64.57 24.98
C THR A 11 -9.19 64.13 24.80
N PRO A 12 -10.11 64.30 25.78
CA PRO A 12 -11.52 63.91 25.61
C PRO A 12 -12.31 64.74 24.58
N GLN A 13 -11.71 65.75 23.95
CA GLN A 13 -12.41 66.70 23.07
C GLN A 13 -11.73 66.89 21.70
N TYR A 14 -10.47 66.47 21.54
CA TYR A 14 -9.68 66.78 20.36
C TYR A 14 -9.25 65.51 19.59
N PRO A 15 -9.92 65.18 18.46
CA PRO A 15 -9.60 64.05 17.61
C PRO A 15 -8.14 63.94 17.17
N GLY A 16 -7.50 65.08 16.88
CA GLY A 16 -6.13 65.14 16.35
C GLY A 16 -5.02 65.14 17.42
N ILE A 17 -5.33 64.78 18.68
CA ILE A 17 -4.39 64.90 19.80
C ILE A 17 -3.13 64.06 19.58
N PHE A 18 -3.24 62.83 19.08
CA PHE A 18 -2.10 61.95 18.91
C PHE A 18 -1.16 62.43 17.81
N THR A 19 -1.69 62.83 16.65
CA THR A 19 -0.91 63.45 15.57
C THR A 19 -0.18 64.70 16.05
N LEU A 20 -0.82 65.54 16.88
CA LEU A 20 -0.19 66.71 17.49
C LEU A 20 0.98 66.30 18.40
N LEU A 21 0.77 65.35 19.32
CA LEU A 21 1.75 64.96 20.32
C LEU A 21 2.94 64.21 19.72
N VAL A 22 2.70 63.28 18.79
CA VAL A 22 3.74 62.56 18.04
C VAL A 22 4.52 63.50 17.11
N GLY A 23 3.88 64.56 16.61
CA GLY A 23 4.51 65.57 15.76
C GLY A 23 5.37 66.62 16.48
N LEU A 24 5.37 66.65 17.83
CA LEU A 24 6.13 67.64 18.59
C LEU A 24 7.64 67.53 18.31
N ARG A 25 8.28 68.66 18.00
CA ARG A 25 9.72 68.77 17.77
C ARG A 25 10.40 69.55 18.90
N GLY A 26 11.66 69.25 19.17
CA GLY A 26 12.47 69.96 20.17
C GLY A 26 12.14 69.59 21.62
N ILE A 27 11.49 68.45 21.84
CA ILE A 27 11.27 67.86 23.17
C ILE A 27 12.06 66.55 23.30
N PRO A 28 12.56 66.19 24.50
CA PRO A 28 13.16 64.89 24.73
C PRO A 28 12.15 63.76 24.51
N ASP A 29 12.61 62.64 23.93
CA ASP A 29 11.77 61.49 23.57
C ASP A 29 10.98 60.96 24.78
N GLU A 30 11.61 60.84 25.95
CA GLU A 30 10.94 60.42 27.19
C GLU A 30 9.73 61.31 27.54
N LYS A 31 9.83 62.62 27.30
CA LYS A 31 8.71 63.54 27.55
C LYS A 31 7.62 63.38 26.51
N GLN A 32 7.99 63.11 25.26
CA GLN A 32 7.03 62.86 24.19
C GLN A 32 6.24 61.57 24.46
N VAL A 33 6.93 60.50 24.85
CA VAL A 33 6.33 59.22 25.27
C VAL A 33 5.38 59.46 26.44
N ASN A 34 5.80 60.24 27.44
CA ASN A 34 4.94 60.55 28.59
C ASN A 34 3.68 61.34 28.19
N TYR A 35 3.76 62.29 27.26
CA TYR A 35 2.59 63.03 26.79
C TYR A 35 1.59 62.15 26.05
N VAL A 36 2.07 61.27 25.17
CA VAL A 36 1.20 60.30 24.48
C VAL A 36 0.61 59.30 25.46
N ASN A 37 1.38 58.84 26.45
CA ASN A 37 0.88 58.00 27.54
C ASN A 37 -0.26 58.70 28.29
N ILE A 38 -0.08 59.94 28.74
CA ILE A 38 -1.14 60.71 29.42
C ILE A 38 -2.38 60.84 28.53
N ALA A 39 -2.21 61.11 27.23
CA ALA A 39 -3.34 61.17 26.30
C ALA A 39 -4.07 59.82 26.23
N LEU A 40 -3.35 58.70 26.08
CA LEU A 40 -3.94 57.35 26.08
C LEU A 40 -4.66 57.01 27.39
N GLN A 41 -4.26 57.58 28.53
CA GLN A 41 -4.94 57.40 29.82
C GLN A 41 -6.26 58.19 29.91
N CYS A 42 -6.42 59.23 29.09
CA CYS A 42 -7.57 60.15 29.14
C CYS A 42 -8.47 60.04 27.89
N VAL A 43 -8.36 58.96 27.13
CA VAL A 43 -9.18 58.77 25.93
C VAL A 43 -10.66 58.59 26.28
N SER A 44 -11.53 59.21 25.48
CA SER A 44 -12.97 59.04 25.57
C SER A 44 -13.48 58.12 24.46
N GLN A 45 -14.47 57.27 24.75
CA GLN A 45 -15.14 56.46 23.74
C GLN A 45 -15.97 57.29 22.74
N ASP A 46 -16.32 58.52 23.11
CA ASP A 46 -17.17 59.41 22.31
C ASP A 46 -16.40 60.19 21.23
N VAL A 47 -15.09 59.99 21.12
CA VAL A 47 -14.22 60.74 20.20
C VAL A 47 -13.61 59.78 19.17
N ASP A 48 -13.80 60.13 17.90
CA ASP A 48 -13.14 59.45 16.77
C ASP A 48 -11.74 60.03 16.58
N TYR A 49 -10.73 59.40 17.19
CA TYR A 49 -9.36 59.89 17.18
C TYR A 49 -8.62 59.57 15.87
N ASP A 50 -7.77 60.50 15.43
CA ASP A 50 -6.80 60.23 14.36
C ASP A 50 -5.66 59.34 14.89
N THR A 51 -5.67 58.08 14.47
CA THR A 51 -4.70 57.04 14.89
C THR A 51 -3.53 56.89 13.92
N SER A 52 -3.47 57.67 12.84
CA SER A 52 -2.47 57.52 11.76
C SER A 52 -1.01 57.61 12.24
N SER A 53 -0.77 58.39 13.29
CA SER A 53 0.56 58.62 13.86
C SER A 53 0.92 57.68 15.02
N LEU A 54 -0.03 56.85 15.49
CA LEU A 54 0.15 56.07 16.71
C LEU A 54 0.98 54.81 16.50
N LYS A 55 0.83 54.13 15.37
CA LYS A 55 1.39 52.79 15.14
C LYS A 55 2.87 52.67 15.55
N SER A 56 3.76 53.27 14.77
CA SER A 56 5.21 53.13 14.98
C SER A 56 5.66 53.77 16.30
N PHE A 57 4.95 54.79 16.78
CA PHE A 57 5.29 55.45 18.04
C PHE A 57 5.00 54.54 19.25
N VAL A 58 3.83 53.92 19.27
CA VAL A 58 3.42 53.00 20.34
C VAL A 58 4.25 51.72 20.28
N GLU A 59 4.40 51.11 19.10
CA GLU A 59 5.21 49.89 18.91
C GLU A 59 6.64 50.05 19.42
N ALA A 60 7.24 51.24 19.31
CA ALA A 60 8.59 51.52 19.80
C ALA A 60 8.68 51.82 21.31
N SER A 61 7.56 52.18 21.97
CA SER A 61 7.60 52.83 23.29
C SER A 61 6.64 52.28 24.33
N TYR A 62 5.77 51.32 23.99
CA TYR A 62 4.70 50.82 24.86
C TYR A 62 5.18 50.31 26.22
N GLY A 63 6.37 49.69 26.30
CA GLY A 63 6.97 49.23 27.56
C GLY A 63 7.29 50.36 28.55
N ASN A 64 7.36 51.61 28.07
CA ASN A 64 7.59 52.81 28.89
C ASN A 64 6.30 53.59 29.19
N MET A 65 5.14 53.10 28.74
CA MET A 65 3.86 53.77 28.93
C MET A 65 3.03 53.06 29.99
N THR A 66 2.72 53.76 31.08
CA THR A 66 1.99 53.19 32.21
C THR A 66 0.55 52.79 31.87
N VAL A 67 -0.04 53.34 30.79
CA VAL A 67 -1.33 52.86 30.25
C VAL A 67 -1.29 51.37 29.89
N PHE A 68 -0.16 50.87 29.37
CA PHE A 68 0.02 49.47 29.00
C PHE A 68 0.58 48.63 30.16
N THR A 69 1.52 49.16 30.96
CA THR A 69 2.30 48.33 31.90
C THR A 69 1.82 48.34 33.35
N SER A 70 1.02 49.33 33.77
CA SER A 70 0.67 49.53 35.18
C SER A 70 -0.83 49.30 35.44
N THR A 71 -1.17 48.68 36.56
CA THR A 71 -2.57 48.55 37.01
C THR A 71 -3.02 49.81 37.76
N TYR A 72 -4.15 50.41 37.38
CA TYR A 72 -4.76 51.54 38.08
C TYR A 72 -6.27 51.61 37.80
N ALA A 73 -7.02 52.27 38.69
CA ALA A 73 -8.46 52.44 38.59
C ALA A 73 -8.85 53.35 37.40
N ASP A 74 -10.04 53.12 36.83
CA ASP A 74 -10.59 53.90 35.72
C ASP A 74 -9.74 53.89 34.43
N LYS A 75 -8.90 52.86 34.26
CA LYS A 75 -8.15 52.66 33.02
C LYS A 75 -9.11 52.46 31.82
N PRO A 76 -8.96 53.20 30.70
CA PRO A 76 -9.83 53.08 29.53
C PRO A 76 -9.45 51.87 28.64
N VAL A 77 -9.44 50.67 29.21
CA VAL A 77 -8.92 49.42 28.59
C VAL A 77 -9.51 49.19 27.20
N ASP A 78 -10.84 49.20 27.08
CA ASP A 78 -11.54 48.92 25.82
C ASP A 78 -11.24 49.97 24.74
N THR A 79 -11.24 51.25 25.12
CA THR A 79 -10.96 52.37 24.21
C THR A 79 -9.52 52.31 23.71
N VAL A 80 -8.56 52.05 24.60
CA VAL A 80 -7.14 51.92 24.23
C VAL A 80 -6.94 50.76 23.26
N ALA A 81 -7.51 49.59 23.54
CA ALA A 81 -7.39 48.43 22.66
C ALA A 81 -8.00 48.69 21.27
N MET A 82 -9.18 49.33 21.23
CA MET A 82 -9.81 49.73 19.97
C MET A 82 -8.96 50.72 19.17
N LEU A 83 -8.34 51.71 19.83
CA LEU A 83 -7.45 52.66 19.16
C LEU A 83 -6.19 51.97 18.61
N MET A 84 -5.64 50.99 19.33
CA MET A 84 -4.50 50.21 18.83
C MET A 84 -4.87 49.36 17.63
N ALA A 85 -6.07 48.78 17.64
CA ALA A 85 -6.61 48.02 16.51
C ALA A 85 -6.78 48.92 15.27
N GLN A 86 -7.37 50.09 15.46
CA GLN A 86 -7.54 51.11 14.41
C GLN A 86 -6.20 51.62 13.88
N ALA A 87 -5.22 51.84 14.75
CA ALA A 87 -3.86 52.21 14.37
C ALA A 87 -3.12 51.10 13.60
N GLY A 88 -3.60 49.86 13.69
CA GLY A 88 -2.91 48.68 13.16
C GLY A 88 -1.60 48.39 13.90
N ALA A 89 -1.54 48.72 15.20
CA ALA A 89 -0.39 48.49 16.05
C ALA A 89 -0.25 47.00 16.43
N LYS A 90 0.98 46.48 16.34
CA LYS A 90 1.33 45.09 16.66
C LYS A 90 2.43 45.09 17.72
N PHE A 91 2.10 44.59 18.90
CA PHE A 91 3.02 44.59 20.02
C PHE A 91 3.97 43.39 19.92
N ALA A 92 5.27 43.66 19.91
CA ALA A 92 6.31 42.64 19.79
C ALA A 92 6.40 41.74 21.04
N ASP A 93 6.14 42.28 22.23
CA ASP A 93 6.12 41.56 23.50
C ASP A 93 4.86 41.93 24.27
N THR A 94 3.88 41.04 24.27
CA THR A 94 2.64 41.24 25.03
C THR A 94 2.81 40.94 26.52
N THR A 95 3.86 40.23 26.93
CA THR A 95 4.07 39.81 28.34
C THR A 95 4.34 40.98 29.28
N VAL A 96 4.91 42.07 28.75
CA VAL A 96 5.13 43.32 29.51
C VAL A 96 3.87 44.18 29.66
N ILE A 97 2.78 43.82 28.96
CA ILE A 97 1.49 44.51 29.04
C ILE A 97 0.69 43.91 30.19
N GLU A 98 0.08 44.80 30.98
CA GLU A 98 -0.82 44.46 32.09
C GLU A 98 -2.02 43.64 31.59
N THR A 99 -2.43 42.66 32.38
CA THR A 99 -3.35 41.58 32.00
C THR A 99 -4.64 42.06 31.34
N ASP A 100 -5.35 43.03 31.92
CA ASP A 100 -6.65 43.47 31.38
C ASP A 100 -6.49 44.10 29.98
N VAL A 101 -5.43 44.90 29.79
CA VAL A 101 -5.11 45.51 28.50
C VAL A 101 -4.62 44.46 27.51
N ARG A 102 -3.77 43.53 27.96
CA ARG A 102 -3.25 42.43 27.14
C ARG A 102 -4.38 41.60 26.55
N GLU A 103 -5.34 41.15 27.37
CA GLU A 103 -6.49 40.37 26.89
C GLU A 103 -7.30 41.11 25.83
N ARG A 104 -7.53 42.41 26.03
CA ARG A 104 -8.25 43.24 25.04
C ARG A 104 -7.47 43.46 23.76
N LEU A 105 -6.14 43.61 23.83
CA LEU A 105 -5.28 43.73 22.66
C LEU A 105 -5.23 42.41 21.88
N ILE A 106 -5.12 41.27 22.56
CA ILE A 106 -5.12 39.94 21.92
C ILE A 106 -6.43 39.70 21.16
N ARG A 107 -7.59 40.01 21.78
CA ARG A 107 -8.91 39.92 21.12
C ARG A 107 -9.06 40.81 19.88
N ASN A 108 -8.26 41.88 19.81
CA ASN A 108 -8.21 42.79 18.66
C ASN A 108 -7.03 42.50 17.71
N ASN A 109 -6.37 41.34 17.86
CA ASN A 109 -5.23 40.91 17.06
C ASN A 109 -4.04 41.90 17.12
N CYS A 110 -3.91 42.69 18.18
CA CYS A 110 -2.84 43.67 18.35
C CYS A 110 -1.56 43.01 18.90
N TYR A 111 -1.03 42.01 18.21
CA TYR A 111 0.24 41.39 18.56
C TYR A 111 0.97 40.88 17.31
N GLU A 112 2.29 40.91 17.36
CA GLU A 112 3.11 40.27 16.34
C GLU A 112 3.09 38.76 16.51
N VAL A 113 3.00 38.03 15.40
CA VAL A 113 3.13 36.57 15.40
C VAL A 113 4.63 36.26 15.54
N ASN A 114 5.05 35.94 16.76
CA ASN A 114 6.41 35.56 17.13
C ASN A 114 6.36 34.57 18.31
N ARG A 115 7.47 33.87 18.59
CA ARG A 115 7.50 32.79 19.60
C ARG A 115 7.03 33.26 20.99
N GLN A 116 7.49 34.42 21.42
CA GLN A 116 7.18 34.97 22.75
C GLN A 116 5.68 35.26 22.91
N ASN A 117 5.05 35.83 21.87
CA ASN A 117 3.62 36.11 21.90
C ASN A 117 2.76 34.85 21.74
N LEU A 118 3.24 33.80 21.06
CA LEU A 118 2.49 32.55 20.93
C LEU A 118 2.17 31.93 22.29
N ASP A 119 3.13 31.92 23.21
CA ASP A 119 2.89 31.42 24.58
C ASP A 119 1.88 32.30 25.33
N ALA A 120 1.99 33.63 25.18
CA ALA A 120 1.08 34.56 25.84
C ALA A 120 -0.36 34.50 25.32
N VAL A 121 -0.54 34.31 24.01
CA VAL A 121 -1.86 34.30 23.36
C VAL A 121 -2.55 32.94 23.45
N SER A 122 -1.80 31.87 23.71
CA SER A 122 -2.34 30.52 23.89
C SER A 122 -2.83 30.27 25.32
N GLY A 123 -2.49 31.17 26.25
CA GLY A 123 -2.86 31.04 27.67
C GLY A 123 -2.22 29.81 28.30
N ASP A 124 -3.02 28.97 28.93
CA ASP A 124 -2.58 27.70 29.53
C ASP A 124 -2.59 26.53 28.51
N HIS A 125 -2.88 26.80 27.23
CA HIS A 125 -2.97 25.80 26.18
C HIS A 125 -1.72 25.75 25.30
N GLN A 126 -1.52 24.62 24.62
CA GLN A 126 -0.48 24.49 23.62
C GLN A 126 -0.82 25.36 22.39
N PRO A 127 0.15 26.06 21.76
CA PRO A 127 -0.06 26.92 20.60
C PRO A 127 -0.36 26.16 19.30
N ALA A 128 -1.03 25.01 19.35
CA ALA A 128 -1.39 24.21 18.19
C ALA A 128 -2.73 24.67 17.60
N LEU A 129 -2.84 24.78 16.27
CA LEU A 129 -4.02 25.36 15.62
C LEU A 129 -5.31 24.58 15.90
N ASP A 130 -5.21 23.25 16.03
CA ASP A 130 -6.34 22.37 16.32
C ASP A 130 -6.77 22.39 17.79
N VAL A 131 -5.94 22.92 18.70
CA VAL A 131 -6.35 23.22 20.08
C VAL A 131 -6.96 24.63 20.14
N LEU A 132 -6.28 25.61 19.54
CA LEU A 132 -6.69 27.01 19.55
C LEU A 132 -8.03 27.23 18.82
N TYR A 133 -8.38 26.39 17.86
CA TYR A 133 -9.69 26.46 17.20
C TYR A 133 -10.86 26.40 18.20
N GLY A 134 -10.76 25.55 19.23
CA GLY A 134 -11.79 25.40 20.26
C GLY A 134 -11.61 26.36 21.43
N GLU A 135 -10.38 26.48 21.93
CA GLU A 135 -10.08 27.20 23.18
C GLU A 135 -9.92 28.71 22.98
N GLU A 136 -9.29 29.15 21.87
CA GLU A 136 -9.01 30.55 21.59
C GLU A 136 -9.35 30.93 20.11
N PRO A 137 -10.65 30.96 19.73
CA PRO A 137 -11.07 31.07 18.32
C PRO A 137 -10.60 32.35 17.62
N THR A 138 -10.46 33.46 18.36
CA THR A 138 -9.97 34.74 17.83
C THR A 138 -8.50 34.65 17.48
N VAL A 139 -7.68 34.05 18.36
CA VAL A 139 -6.26 33.77 18.13
C VAL A 139 -6.10 32.84 16.94
N TYR A 140 -6.84 31.72 16.90
CA TYR A 140 -6.85 30.80 15.77
C TYR A 140 -7.10 31.52 14.44
N THR A 141 -8.14 32.37 14.38
CA THR A 141 -8.51 33.09 13.16
C THR A 141 -7.38 34.02 12.70
N TYR A 142 -6.70 34.68 13.63
CA TYR A 142 -5.59 35.58 13.31
C TYR A 142 -4.32 34.84 12.89
N LEU A 143 -4.00 33.72 13.55
CA LEU A 143 -2.88 32.86 13.15
C LEU A 143 -3.13 32.26 11.77
N LEU A 144 -4.36 31.88 11.44
CA LEU A 144 -4.73 31.40 10.10
C LEU A 144 -4.56 32.48 9.02
N GLN A 145 -4.79 33.76 9.34
CA GLN A 145 -4.50 34.89 8.44
C GLN A 145 -2.99 35.14 8.26
N SER A 146 -2.19 34.73 9.25
CA SER A 146 -0.74 34.90 9.30
C SER A 146 -0.01 33.55 9.25
N LEU A 147 -0.59 32.57 8.53
CA LEU A 147 -0.23 31.15 8.64
C LEU A 147 1.25 30.90 8.34
N GLU A 148 1.81 31.54 7.32
CA GLU A 148 3.22 31.38 6.94
C GLU A 148 4.16 31.84 8.07
N ALA A 149 3.87 32.98 8.71
CA ALA A 149 4.67 33.48 9.82
C ALA A 149 4.57 32.55 11.04
N TYR A 150 3.36 32.05 11.32
CA TYR A 150 3.15 31.04 12.36
C TYR A 150 3.95 29.76 12.09
N LEU A 151 3.84 29.19 10.88
CA LEU A 151 4.53 27.95 10.52
C LEU A 151 6.06 28.13 10.52
N ALA A 152 6.58 29.29 10.12
CA ALA A 152 8.01 29.58 10.21
C ALA A 152 8.52 29.52 11.66
N ILE A 153 7.74 30.04 12.62
CA ILE A 153 8.10 29.98 14.05
C ILE A 153 8.10 28.53 14.55
N ILE A 154 7.10 27.73 14.18
CA ILE A 154 7.03 26.32 14.58
C ILE A 154 8.20 25.53 13.97
N ALA A 155 8.54 25.79 12.71
CA ALA A 155 9.64 25.10 12.02
C ALA A 155 11.04 25.45 12.56
N GLU A 156 11.22 26.65 13.14
CA GLU A 156 12.46 27.06 13.80
C GLU A 156 12.63 26.50 15.22
N ASP A 157 11.57 25.95 15.81
CA ASP A 157 11.59 25.42 17.17
C ASP A 157 12.19 24.00 17.21
N GLU A 158 13.49 23.91 17.51
CA GLU A 158 14.22 22.63 17.62
C GLU A 158 13.84 21.80 18.86
N SER A 159 12.98 22.30 19.76
CA SER A 159 12.66 21.61 21.03
C SER A 159 11.74 20.41 20.86
N ASP A 160 11.17 20.17 19.68
CA ASP A 160 10.09 19.21 19.40
C ASP A 160 8.81 19.41 20.27
N GLU A 161 8.76 20.45 21.12
CA GLU A 161 7.62 20.73 22.00
C GLU A 161 6.49 21.49 21.27
N SER A 162 6.84 22.22 20.22
CA SER A 162 5.91 22.99 19.39
C SER A 162 5.46 22.19 18.18
N SER A 163 4.15 22.06 17.99
CA SER A 163 3.56 21.38 16.84
C SER A 163 2.41 22.20 16.27
N ALA A 164 2.35 22.30 14.94
CA ALA A 164 1.29 23.04 14.28
C ALA A 164 -0.09 22.38 14.47
N LEU A 165 -0.11 21.05 14.55
CA LEU A 165 -1.29 20.22 14.86
C LEU A 165 -0.87 19.11 15.83
N VAL A 166 -1.70 18.81 16.81
CA VAL A 166 -1.43 17.73 17.78
C VAL A 166 -2.33 16.51 17.62
N GLY A 167 -3.38 16.60 16.80
CA GLY A 167 -4.34 15.52 16.60
C GLY A 167 -5.57 15.62 17.51
N SER A 168 -6.07 16.84 17.75
CA SER A 168 -7.33 17.05 18.49
C SER A 168 -8.56 16.60 17.68
N ALA A 169 -9.75 16.71 18.26
CA ALA A 169 -11.01 16.47 17.54
C ALA A 169 -11.23 17.45 16.36
N ASP A 170 -10.53 18.59 16.35
CA ASP A 170 -10.70 19.67 15.38
C ASP A 170 -9.62 19.67 14.28
N THR A 171 -8.69 18.71 14.27
CA THR A 171 -7.62 18.64 13.27
C THR A 171 -8.15 18.63 11.83
N ALA A 172 -9.22 17.88 11.56
CA ALA A 172 -9.83 17.84 10.22
C ALA A 172 -10.38 19.21 9.79
N LYS A 173 -10.90 19.98 10.74
CA LYS A 173 -11.42 21.33 10.49
C LYS A 173 -10.31 22.32 10.13
N VAL A 174 -9.19 22.27 10.85
CA VAL A 174 -8.02 23.11 10.55
C VAL A 174 -7.44 22.76 9.19
N VAL A 175 -7.26 21.47 8.88
CA VAL A 175 -6.82 21.01 7.56
C VAL A 175 -7.75 21.52 6.47
N ALA A 176 -9.07 21.42 6.66
CA ALA A 176 -10.04 21.93 5.69
C ALA A 176 -9.94 23.44 5.48
N ASP A 177 -9.66 24.22 6.52
CA ASP A 177 -9.51 25.68 6.40
C ASP A 177 -8.20 26.06 5.68
N VAL A 178 -7.09 25.39 5.96
CA VAL A 178 -5.83 25.61 5.24
C VAL A 178 -5.95 25.21 3.77
N VAL A 179 -6.64 24.10 3.48
CA VAL A 179 -6.96 23.68 2.11
C VAL A 179 -7.78 24.75 1.36
N LYS A 180 -8.75 25.40 2.03
CA LYS A 180 -9.51 26.51 1.41
C LYS A 180 -8.61 27.70 1.07
N LEU A 181 -7.60 28.00 1.89
CA LEU A 181 -6.64 29.07 1.60
C LEU A 181 -5.82 28.75 0.35
N ASP A 182 -5.28 27.54 0.24
CA ASP A 182 -4.53 27.07 -0.94
C ASP A 182 -5.39 27.13 -2.22
N VAL A 183 -6.64 26.67 -2.14
CA VAL A 183 -7.59 26.73 -3.26
C VAL A 183 -7.88 28.18 -3.66
N ALA A 184 -8.16 29.06 -2.70
CA ALA A 184 -8.44 30.47 -2.97
C ALA A 184 -7.24 31.21 -3.58
N ALA A 185 -6.02 30.93 -3.13
CA ALA A 185 -4.80 31.46 -3.71
C ALA A 185 -4.62 30.99 -5.16
N SER A 186 -4.87 29.71 -5.43
CA SER A 186 -4.79 29.12 -6.76
C SER A 186 -5.81 29.71 -7.75
N THR A 187 -7.04 29.98 -7.30
CA THR A 187 -8.07 30.62 -8.15
C THR A 187 -7.68 32.04 -8.55
N ARG A 188 -7.16 32.85 -7.61
CA ARG A 188 -6.72 34.23 -7.90
C ARG A 188 -5.62 34.29 -8.96
N LEU A 189 -4.71 33.31 -8.96
CA LEU A 189 -3.65 33.21 -9.97
C LEU A 189 -4.19 32.86 -11.36
N LYS A 190 -5.21 31.99 -11.44
CA LYS A 190 -5.86 31.62 -12.71
C LYS A 190 -6.65 32.77 -13.33
N ASP A 191 -7.37 33.55 -12.52
CA ASP A 191 -8.13 34.71 -13.02
C ASP A 191 -7.22 35.87 -13.49
N SER A 192 -5.97 35.89 -13.02
CA SER A 192 -4.97 36.87 -13.44
C SER A 192 -4.17 36.46 -14.68
N ALA A 193 -4.22 35.19 -15.08
CA ALA A 193 -3.46 34.65 -16.22
C ALA A 193 -4.37 34.51 -17.44
N VAL A 194 -4.45 35.58 -18.24
CA VAL A 194 -4.90 35.47 -19.64
C VAL A 194 -3.71 34.93 -20.44
N ASP A 195 -3.95 33.82 -21.14
CA ASP A 195 -3.07 33.09 -22.08
C ASP A 195 -2.10 32.01 -21.55
N ASP A 196 -2.33 30.82 -22.11
CA ASP A 196 -1.38 29.80 -22.56
C ASP A 196 -0.29 29.30 -21.59
N ALA A 197 -0.60 28.22 -20.87
CA ALA A 197 0.24 27.02 -20.88
C ALA A 197 -0.53 25.84 -20.27
N LYS A 198 -0.35 24.65 -20.86
CA LYS A 198 -0.66 23.35 -20.22
C LYS A 198 0.08 23.26 -18.89
N LEU A 199 -0.54 23.73 -17.82
CA LEU A 199 -0.17 23.39 -16.44
C LEU A 199 -0.57 21.93 -16.24
N GLY A 200 0.41 21.07 -15.98
CA GLY A 200 0.15 19.69 -15.60
C GLY A 200 -0.82 19.65 -14.41
N ASP A 201 -1.68 18.64 -14.38
CA ASP A 201 -2.81 18.44 -13.44
C ASP A 201 -2.41 18.28 -11.95
N SER A 202 -1.24 18.75 -11.53
CA SER A 202 -0.82 18.73 -10.13
C SER A 202 -1.26 20.02 -9.43
N GLU A 203 -2.47 19.99 -8.86
CA GLU A 203 -2.89 20.99 -7.88
C GLU A 203 -1.89 21.00 -6.72
N ALA A 204 -1.17 22.12 -6.55
CA ALA A 204 -0.20 22.28 -5.48
C ALA A 204 -0.91 22.83 -4.24
N PHE A 205 -0.66 22.20 -3.08
CA PHE A 205 -1.16 22.63 -1.77
C PHE A 205 0.02 22.99 -0.86
N PRO A 206 0.72 24.12 -1.12
CA PRO A 206 1.93 24.49 -0.39
C PRO A 206 1.67 24.78 1.08
N LEU A 207 0.60 25.51 1.43
CA LEU A 207 0.29 25.82 2.83
C LEU A 207 -0.08 24.55 3.60
N LEU A 208 -0.84 23.64 2.98
CA LEU A 208 -1.09 22.34 3.56
C LEU A 208 0.22 21.57 3.77
N SER A 209 1.10 21.52 2.78
CA SER A 209 2.35 20.77 2.87
C SER A 209 3.20 21.28 4.04
N SER A 210 3.38 22.60 4.18
CA SER A 210 4.09 23.21 5.30
C SER A 210 3.41 22.96 6.65
N LEU A 211 2.07 22.96 6.70
CA LEU A 211 1.31 22.58 7.89
C LEU A 211 1.63 21.13 8.30
N LEU A 212 1.56 20.19 7.35
CA LEU A 212 1.80 18.77 7.63
C LEU A 212 3.25 18.48 8.01
N GLU A 213 4.23 19.19 7.43
CA GLU A 213 5.65 19.13 7.81
C GLU A 213 5.89 19.64 9.24
N SER A 214 5.18 20.69 9.63
CA SER A 214 5.26 21.30 10.96
C SER A 214 4.35 20.62 12.00
N SER A 215 3.71 19.50 11.63
CA SER A 215 2.77 18.77 12.49
C SER A 215 3.37 17.47 13.03
N GLY A 216 3.60 17.44 14.33
CA GLY A 216 3.94 16.24 15.09
C GLY A 216 2.74 15.39 15.48
N GLY A 217 2.99 14.40 16.33
CA GLY A 217 1.98 13.48 16.87
C GLY A 217 1.58 12.33 15.92
N CYS A 218 0.79 11.40 16.46
CA CYS A 218 0.20 10.29 15.71
C CYS A 218 -1.31 10.53 15.57
N TRP A 219 -1.70 11.18 14.47
CA TRP A 219 -3.09 11.44 14.15
C TRP A 219 -3.38 11.20 12.67
N SER A 220 -4.64 10.98 12.37
CA SER A 220 -5.12 10.69 11.02
C SER A 220 -6.57 11.16 10.88
N ILE A 221 -6.93 11.71 9.72
CA ILE A 221 -8.30 12.19 9.45
C ILE A 221 -9.02 11.34 8.40
N GLU A 222 -10.33 11.53 8.30
CA GLU A 222 -11.16 11.00 7.22
C GLU A 222 -11.14 11.96 6.00
N LEU A 223 -11.30 11.42 4.79
CA LEU A 223 -11.17 12.18 3.54
C LEU A 223 -12.49 12.77 3.01
N ASP A 224 -13.62 12.28 3.49
CA ASP A 224 -14.98 12.55 3.01
C ASP A 224 -15.35 14.04 2.87
N SER A 225 -14.80 14.88 3.74
CA SER A 225 -15.06 16.32 3.82
C SER A 225 -14.02 17.19 3.11
N LEU A 226 -13.01 16.59 2.47
CA LEU A 226 -11.89 17.30 1.84
C LEU A 226 -11.89 17.14 0.32
N PRO A 227 -11.46 18.16 -0.44
CA PRO A 227 -11.33 18.06 -1.89
C PRO A 227 -10.24 17.06 -2.28
N ALA A 228 -10.50 16.21 -3.28
CA ALA A 228 -9.56 15.16 -3.69
C ALA A 228 -8.20 15.66 -4.19
N GLY A 229 -8.10 16.93 -4.57
CA GLY A 229 -6.83 17.59 -4.88
C GLY A 229 -5.78 17.43 -3.78
N CYS A 230 -6.17 17.52 -2.50
CA CYS A 230 -5.23 17.58 -1.38
C CYS A 230 -4.84 16.19 -0.82
N TRP A 231 -5.57 15.14 -1.17
CA TRP A 231 -5.37 13.80 -0.60
C TRP A 231 -3.96 13.23 -0.82
N PRO A 232 -3.27 13.45 -1.96
CA PRO A 232 -1.89 12.99 -2.11
C PRO A 232 -0.93 13.59 -1.09
N ALA A 233 -1.11 14.86 -0.70
CA ALA A 233 -0.30 15.48 0.35
C ALA A 233 -0.55 14.79 1.70
N LEU A 234 -1.81 14.55 2.05
CA LEU A 234 -2.17 13.79 3.26
C LEU A 234 -1.59 12.36 3.25
N ALA A 235 -1.61 11.68 2.10
CA ALA A 235 -1.02 10.35 1.92
C ALA A 235 0.50 10.37 2.13
N LEU A 236 1.19 11.33 1.53
CA LEU A 236 2.65 11.47 1.61
C LEU A 236 3.14 11.67 3.04
N HIS A 237 2.38 12.39 3.85
CA HIS A 237 2.69 12.67 5.25
C HIS A 237 2.10 11.66 6.24
N ASP A 238 1.39 10.61 5.77
CA ASP A 238 0.74 9.63 6.65
C ASP A 238 -0.29 10.28 7.60
N ARG A 239 -1.19 11.09 7.04
CA ARG A 239 -2.14 11.94 7.78
C ARG A 239 -3.61 11.68 7.51
N PHE A 240 -3.95 10.65 6.72
CA PHE A 240 -5.33 10.14 6.67
C PHE A 240 -5.37 8.66 7.05
N ALA A 241 -6.49 8.24 7.63
CA ALA A 241 -6.61 6.89 8.20
C ALA A 241 -6.69 5.84 7.08
N VAL A 242 -5.91 4.75 7.18
CA VAL A 242 -5.92 3.64 6.22
C VAL A 242 -7.14 2.74 6.46
N THR A 243 -8.33 3.31 6.26
CA THR A 243 -9.62 2.65 6.38
C THR A 243 -10.14 2.21 5.02
N THR A 244 -11.06 1.24 4.99
CA THR A 244 -11.76 0.83 3.77
C THR A 244 -12.41 2.02 3.06
N SER A 245 -13.14 2.86 3.79
CA SER A 245 -13.79 4.09 3.29
C SER A 245 -12.82 5.04 2.60
N ASN A 246 -11.73 5.41 3.28
CA ASN A 246 -10.79 6.39 2.75
C ASN A 246 -10.06 5.84 1.52
N LEU A 247 -9.67 4.57 1.55
CA LEU A 247 -9.00 3.95 0.41
C LEU A 247 -9.93 3.83 -0.80
N LEU A 248 -11.20 3.46 -0.61
CA LEU A 248 -12.19 3.42 -1.68
C LEU A 248 -12.41 4.81 -2.28
N ASN A 249 -12.62 5.82 -1.44
CA ASN A 249 -12.77 7.20 -1.90
C ASN A 249 -11.54 7.67 -2.68
N TYR A 250 -10.34 7.44 -2.12
CA TYR A 250 -9.07 7.80 -2.77
C TYR A 250 -8.92 7.14 -4.13
N ILE A 251 -9.08 5.82 -4.18
CA ILE A 251 -8.89 5.02 -5.40
C ILE A 251 -9.97 5.37 -6.44
N GLY A 252 -11.22 5.57 -6.01
CA GLY A 252 -12.32 5.93 -6.91
C GLY A 252 -12.13 7.28 -7.59
N GLN A 253 -11.52 8.27 -6.93
CA GLN A 253 -11.29 9.59 -7.52
C GLN A 253 -9.93 9.76 -8.19
N ARG A 254 -8.88 9.08 -7.71
CA ARG A 254 -7.50 9.31 -8.17
C ARG A 254 -6.78 8.06 -8.70
N GLY A 255 -7.37 6.88 -8.52
CA GLY A 255 -6.67 5.62 -8.72
C GLY A 255 -5.57 5.40 -7.68
N VAL A 256 -4.64 4.50 -7.97
CA VAL A 256 -3.49 4.22 -7.09
C VAL A 256 -2.25 4.95 -7.60
N ASP A 257 -1.95 6.10 -6.99
CA ASP A 257 -0.76 6.89 -7.27
C ASP A 257 0.42 6.58 -6.33
N ASP A 258 1.59 7.18 -6.59
CA ASP A 258 2.80 6.95 -5.80
C ASP A 258 2.67 7.40 -4.33
N SER A 259 1.84 8.40 -4.07
CA SER A 259 1.56 8.91 -2.73
C SER A 259 0.78 7.88 -1.92
N LEU A 260 -0.26 7.28 -2.51
CA LEU A 260 -0.99 6.17 -1.91
C LEU A 260 -0.09 4.94 -1.72
N VAL A 261 0.75 4.60 -2.70
CA VAL A 261 1.71 3.48 -2.56
C VAL A 261 2.67 3.72 -1.39
N LYS A 262 3.17 4.95 -1.20
CA LYS A 262 4.02 5.31 -0.06
C LYS A 262 3.29 5.16 1.28
N LEU A 263 2.02 5.56 1.35
CA LEU A 263 1.18 5.34 2.52
C LEU A 263 1.04 3.85 2.82
N LEU A 264 0.62 3.05 1.84
CA LEU A 264 0.43 1.60 1.99
C LEU A 264 1.71 0.85 2.38
N LYS A 265 2.91 1.38 2.06
CA LYS A 265 4.20 0.82 2.51
C LYS A 265 4.44 0.95 4.01
N ARG A 266 3.92 2.01 4.62
CA ARG A 266 4.08 2.30 6.07
C ARG A 266 3.12 1.48 6.92
N HIS A 267 1.98 1.10 6.34
CA HIS A 267 0.95 0.36 7.04
C HIS A 267 1.05 -1.15 6.84
N SER A 268 0.58 -1.89 7.84
CA SER A 268 0.55 -3.36 7.82
C SER A 268 -0.84 -3.95 7.65
N ALA A 269 -1.87 -3.14 7.90
CA ALA A 269 -3.27 -3.51 7.83
C ALA A 269 -4.11 -2.35 7.29
N ILE A 270 -5.29 -2.70 6.77
CA ILE A 270 -6.37 -1.79 6.41
C ILE A 270 -7.44 -1.96 7.47
N GLU A 271 -7.80 -0.86 8.11
CA GLU A 271 -8.83 -0.87 9.13
C GLU A 271 -10.21 -0.93 8.49
N ASN A 272 -10.90 -2.04 8.67
CA ASN A 272 -12.32 -2.13 8.34
C ASN A 272 -13.14 -1.64 9.54
N ARG A 273 -13.46 -0.34 9.55
CA ARG A 273 -14.31 0.28 10.59
C ARG A 273 -15.81 0.14 10.26
N GLU A 274 -16.13 -0.37 9.07
CA GLU A 274 -17.48 -0.35 8.52
C GLU A 274 -18.13 -1.72 8.67
N TYR A 275 -19.24 -1.78 9.40
CA TYR A 275 -19.98 -3.03 9.58
C TYR A 275 -20.62 -3.56 8.28
N ASN A 276 -20.70 -2.73 7.22
CA ASN A 276 -21.47 -3.01 6.00
C ASN A 276 -20.68 -2.78 4.70
N LEU A 277 -19.37 -3.05 4.67
CA LEU A 277 -18.62 -3.05 3.40
C LEU A 277 -19.27 -4.06 2.44
N SER A 278 -19.72 -3.60 1.27
CA SER A 278 -20.34 -4.50 0.29
C SER A 278 -19.30 -5.38 -0.41
N ASP A 279 -19.75 -6.52 -0.94
CA ASP A 279 -18.89 -7.43 -1.71
C ASP A 279 -18.23 -6.71 -2.90
N ASP A 280 -18.97 -5.85 -3.59
CA ASP A 280 -18.48 -5.09 -4.75
C ASP A 280 -17.40 -4.07 -4.36
N GLU A 281 -17.61 -3.31 -3.29
CA GLU A 281 -16.62 -2.36 -2.76
C GLU A 281 -15.36 -3.09 -2.28
N TYR A 282 -15.51 -4.21 -1.56
CA TYR A 282 -14.37 -5.03 -1.18
C TYR A 282 -13.59 -5.51 -2.41
N ILE A 283 -14.28 -6.04 -3.42
CA ILE A 283 -13.66 -6.55 -4.64
C ILE A 283 -12.90 -5.44 -5.37
N GLU A 284 -13.47 -4.24 -5.48
CA GLU A 284 -12.82 -3.07 -6.09
C GLU A 284 -11.52 -2.71 -5.37
N LEU A 285 -11.59 -2.51 -4.04
CA LEU A 285 -10.42 -2.17 -3.22
C LEU A 285 -9.36 -3.26 -3.27
N ALA A 286 -9.77 -4.52 -3.13
CA ALA A 286 -8.86 -5.66 -3.14
C ALA A 286 -8.15 -5.79 -4.49
N ALA A 287 -8.88 -5.70 -5.60
CA ALA A 287 -8.30 -5.78 -6.94
C ALA A 287 -7.30 -4.63 -7.19
N ALA A 288 -7.64 -3.40 -6.79
CA ALA A 288 -6.75 -2.24 -6.94
C ALA A 288 -5.40 -2.45 -6.22
N ILE A 289 -5.42 -2.99 -4.99
CA ILE A 289 -4.20 -3.24 -4.22
C ILE A 289 -3.43 -4.44 -4.74
N ILE A 290 -4.10 -5.57 -5.04
CA ILE A 290 -3.43 -6.80 -5.51
C ILE A 290 -2.69 -6.57 -6.82
N ASN A 291 -3.26 -5.77 -7.72
CA ASN A 291 -2.73 -5.52 -9.06
C ASN A 291 -1.54 -4.56 -9.12
N LEU A 292 -1.12 -3.96 -8.01
CA LEU A 292 0.06 -3.08 -7.99
C LEU A 292 1.32 -3.75 -8.54
N GLY A 293 2.26 -2.97 -9.05
CA GLY A 293 3.56 -3.48 -9.52
C GLY A 293 4.40 -4.08 -8.39
N SER A 294 5.30 -5.02 -8.71
CA SER A 294 6.24 -5.60 -7.71
C SER A 294 7.30 -4.61 -7.23
N ASP A 295 7.60 -3.61 -8.06
CA ASP A 295 8.38 -2.42 -7.76
C ASP A 295 7.63 -1.42 -6.87
N GLN A 296 6.30 -1.33 -7.03
CA GLN A 296 5.46 -0.48 -6.20
C GLN A 296 5.26 -1.06 -4.81
N LEU A 297 4.75 -2.29 -4.68
CA LEU A 297 4.52 -2.94 -3.40
C LEU A 297 4.79 -4.45 -3.50
N PRO A 298 5.54 -5.07 -2.58
CA PRO A 298 5.78 -6.52 -2.61
C PRO A 298 4.48 -7.32 -2.50
N VAL A 299 4.40 -8.47 -3.21
CA VAL A 299 3.21 -9.34 -3.22
C VAL A 299 2.72 -9.71 -1.82
N ASP A 300 3.63 -10.06 -0.90
CA ASP A 300 3.21 -10.47 0.46
C ASP A 300 2.55 -9.31 1.21
N ARG A 301 3.01 -8.06 0.98
CA ARG A 301 2.39 -6.87 1.58
C ARG A 301 1.00 -6.63 1.01
N ARG A 302 0.83 -6.70 -0.32
CA ARG A 302 -0.49 -6.59 -0.97
C ARG A 302 -1.48 -7.61 -0.41
N VAL A 303 -1.08 -8.88 -0.35
CA VAL A 303 -1.90 -9.97 0.17
C VAL A 303 -2.25 -9.75 1.64
N ASN A 304 -1.29 -9.33 2.46
CA ASN A 304 -1.55 -9.09 3.89
C ASN A 304 -2.49 -7.90 4.13
N LEU A 305 -2.34 -6.80 3.38
CA LEU A 305 -3.24 -5.65 3.45
C LEU A 305 -4.67 -6.07 3.10
N VAL A 306 -4.88 -6.76 1.98
CA VAL A 306 -6.22 -7.20 1.58
C VAL A 306 -6.81 -8.19 2.57
N ARG A 307 -6.02 -9.15 3.07
CA ARG A 307 -6.48 -10.09 4.11
C ARG A 307 -6.87 -9.41 5.41
N SER A 308 -6.21 -8.30 5.77
CA SER A 308 -6.49 -7.60 7.01
C SER A 308 -7.87 -6.93 7.05
N ILE A 309 -8.50 -6.73 5.89
CA ILE A 309 -9.89 -6.24 5.78
C ILE A 309 -10.87 -7.26 6.40
N GLY A 310 -10.54 -8.56 6.36
CA GLY A 310 -11.32 -9.62 6.99
C GLY A 310 -12.59 -10.02 6.23
N CYS A 311 -12.62 -9.83 4.91
CA CYS A 311 -13.75 -10.25 4.07
C CYS A 311 -13.48 -11.64 3.44
N ASP A 312 -14.47 -12.53 3.52
CA ASP A 312 -14.40 -13.91 3.02
C ASP A 312 -14.83 -14.06 1.54
N VAL A 313 -14.98 -12.94 0.83
CA VAL A 313 -15.35 -12.91 -0.58
C VAL A 313 -14.11 -13.17 -1.46
N PHE A 314 -14.25 -13.99 -2.49
CA PHE A 314 -13.18 -14.22 -3.46
C PHE A 314 -13.12 -13.08 -4.47
N ILE A 315 -11.91 -12.61 -4.77
CA ILE A 315 -11.67 -11.69 -5.86
C ILE A 315 -11.87 -12.46 -7.18
N PRO A 316 -12.75 -12.00 -8.09
CA PRO A 316 -12.92 -12.60 -9.40
C PRO A 316 -11.62 -12.62 -10.20
N THR A 317 -11.30 -13.76 -10.81
CA THR A 317 -10.03 -13.96 -11.54
C THR A 317 -9.86 -12.98 -12.71
N HIS A 318 -10.95 -12.56 -13.36
CA HIS A 318 -10.92 -11.60 -14.46
C HIS A 318 -10.49 -10.18 -14.04
N LEU A 319 -10.48 -9.89 -12.73
CA LEU A 319 -9.97 -8.63 -12.17
C LEU A 319 -8.50 -8.73 -11.77
N ILE A 320 -7.87 -9.91 -11.86
CA ILE A 320 -6.46 -10.08 -11.53
C ILE A 320 -5.62 -9.90 -12.79
N THR A 321 -4.68 -8.97 -12.72
CA THR A 321 -3.66 -8.79 -13.75
C THR A 321 -2.52 -9.78 -13.51
N PRO A 322 -2.26 -10.72 -14.44
CA PRO A 322 -1.17 -11.68 -14.31
C PRO A 322 0.19 -11.00 -14.19
N GLN A 323 0.96 -11.35 -13.15
CA GLN A 323 2.32 -10.88 -12.95
C GLN A 323 3.26 -12.06 -12.76
N LYS A 324 4.46 -11.97 -13.34
CA LYS A 324 5.55 -12.94 -13.11
C LYS A 324 5.91 -12.99 -11.62
N GLY A 325 6.32 -14.17 -11.16
CA GLY A 325 6.73 -14.42 -9.80
C GLY A 325 5.62 -15.07 -8.98
N LYS A 326 5.45 -14.63 -7.74
CA LYS A 326 4.68 -15.36 -6.73
C LYS A 326 3.20 -14.98 -6.59
N LEU A 327 2.73 -13.97 -7.35
CA LEU A 327 1.39 -13.39 -7.17
C LEU A 327 0.27 -14.43 -7.14
N ILE A 328 0.10 -15.17 -8.24
CA ILE A 328 -1.02 -16.11 -8.39
C ILE A 328 -0.97 -17.20 -7.31
N GLY A 329 0.21 -17.77 -7.05
CA GLY A 329 0.39 -18.75 -5.98
C GLY A 329 0.03 -18.18 -4.59
N SER A 330 0.48 -16.97 -4.28
CA SER A 330 0.15 -16.31 -3.01
C SER A 330 -1.36 -16.04 -2.86
N LEU A 331 -2.07 -15.68 -3.93
CA LEU A 331 -3.51 -15.46 -3.91
C LEU A 331 -4.29 -16.76 -3.64
N ILE A 332 -3.94 -17.85 -4.33
CA ILE A 332 -4.55 -19.18 -4.10
C ILE A 332 -4.27 -19.65 -2.67
N LYS A 333 -3.00 -19.61 -2.24
CA LYS A 333 -2.58 -20.07 -0.91
C LYS A 333 -3.28 -19.29 0.21
N SER A 334 -3.55 -18.01 -0.04
CA SER A 334 -4.18 -17.12 0.93
C SER A 334 -5.70 -17.13 0.88
N CYS A 335 -6.31 -17.91 -0.02
CA CYS A 335 -7.75 -17.96 -0.27
C CYS A 335 -8.35 -16.59 -0.64
N LEU A 336 -7.58 -15.72 -1.31
CA LEU A 336 -8.10 -14.46 -1.86
C LEU A 336 -8.78 -14.64 -3.22
N ILE A 337 -8.42 -15.71 -3.94
CA ILE A 337 -9.11 -16.16 -5.14
C ILE A 337 -9.50 -17.62 -4.97
N ALA A 338 -10.55 -18.05 -5.67
CA ALA A 338 -10.98 -19.44 -5.66
C ALA A 338 -9.91 -20.37 -6.26
N ASP A 339 -9.72 -21.56 -5.68
CA ASP A 339 -8.78 -22.58 -6.16
C ASP A 339 -9.40 -23.41 -7.30
N THR A 340 -9.47 -22.80 -8.49
CA THR A 340 -10.18 -23.32 -9.68
C THR A 340 -9.27 -23.39 -10.91
N PRO A 341 -9.71 -24.05 -12.01
CA PRO A 341 -9.02 -23.98 -13.30
C PRO A 341 -8.71 -22.55 -13.74
N ASP A 342 -9.65 -21.62 -13.56
CA ASP A 342 -9.48 -20.23 -13.99
C ASP A 342 -8.40 -19.50 -13.19
N ALA A 343 -8.20 -19.84 -11.91
CA ALA A 343 -7.09 -19.30 -11.13
C ALA A 343 -5.73 -19.79 -11.66
N TYR A 344 -5.63 -21.05 -12.08
CA TYR A 344 -4.41 -21.55 -12.72
C TYR A 344 -4.16 -20.92 -14.10
N ARG A 345 -5.23 -20.65 -14.87
CA ARG A 345 -5.14 -19.98 -16.18
C ARG A 345 -4.54 -18.57 -16.10
N LEU A 346 -4.60 -17.90 -14.95
CA LEU A 346 -3.87 -16.66 -14.72
C LEU A 346 -2.35 -16.82 -14.84
N THR A 347 -1.83 -18.04 -14.87
CA THR A 347 -0.40 -18.32 -15.12
C THR A 347 -0.05 -18.57 -16.58
N GLU A 348 -1.01 -18.55 -17.49
CA GLU A 348 -0.74 -18.65 -18.93
C GLU A 348 0.15 -17.49 -19.40
N GLY A 349 1.16 -17.82 -20.22
CA GLY A 349 2.18 -16.85 -20.66
C GLY A 349 3.23 -16.49 -19.61
N LEU A 350 3.11 -16.96 -18.36
CA LEU A 350 4.14 -16.77 -17.33
C LEU A 350 5.24 -17.83 -17.39
N ASP A 351 6.35 -17.56 -16.71
CA ASP A 351 7.48 -18.47 -16.62
C ASP A 351 7.21 -19.68 -15.71
N TRP A 352 7.98 -20.75 -15.90
CA TRP A 352 7.80 -21.99 -15.13
C TRP A 352 7.82 -21.81 -13.61
N PRO A 353 8.72 -21.00 -13.01
CA PRO A 353 8.67 -20.71 -11.58
C PRO A 353 7.30 -20.21 -11.09
N SER A 354 6.65 -19.32 -11.84
CA SER A 354 5.30 -18.80 -11.51
C SER A 354 4.23 -19.89 -11.59
N ARG A 355 4.22 -20.65 -12.70
CA ARG A 355 3.27 -21.76 -12.91
C ARG A 355 3.43 -22.83 -11.84
N ARG A 356 4.67 -23.24 -11.56
CA ARG A 356 5.00 -24.21 -10.50
C ARG A 356 4.49 -23.74 -9.13
N LEU A 357 4.63 -22.46 -8.80
CA LEU A 357 4.18 -21.96 -7.50
C LEU A 357 2.65 -21.99 -7.37
N ALA A 358 1.90 -21.70 -8.44
CA ALA A 358 0.44 -21.88 -8.43
C ALA A 358 0.05 -23.33 -8.16
N ILE A 359 0.73 -24.31 -8.78
CA ILE A 359 0.50 -25.74 -8.50
C ILE A 359 0.77 -26.06 -7.03
N LEU A 360 1.89 -25.58 -6.47
CA LEU A 360 2.28 -25.85 -5.08
C LEU A 360 1.36 -25.16 -4.06
N SER A 361 0.69 -24.08 -4.47
CA SER A 361 -0.18 -23.29 -3.60
C SER A 361 -1.62 -23.81 -3.58
N SER A 362 -2.01 -24.53 -4.62
CA SER A 362 -3.32 -25.13 -4.78
C SER A 362 -3.46 -26.41 -3.96
N ARG A 363 -4.59 -26.52 -3.26
CA ARG A 363 -4.99 -27.77 -2.58
C ARG A 363 -5.86 -28.63 -3.49
N GLY A 364 -6.52 -28.01 -4.47
CA GLY A 364 -7.45 -28.64 -5.40
C GLY A 364 -6.84 -29.06 -6.75
N PHE A 365 -5.59 -28.71 -7.06
CA PHE A 365 -5.00 -28.85 -8.39
C PHE A 365 -5.19 -30.23 -9.01
N VAL A 366 -4.97 -31.28 -8.21
CA VAL A 366 -5.10 -32.67 -8.65
C VAL A 366 -6.52 -33.03 -9.14
N ASN A 367 -7.54 -32.31 -8.68
CA ASN A 367 -8.94 -32.57 -9.01
C ASN A 367 -9.39 -31.88 -10.30
N TYR A 368 -8.64 -30.89 -10.78
CA TYR A 368 -9.05 -30.08 -11.94
C TYR A 368 -8.00 -29.98 -13.05
N MET A 369 -6.79 -30.50 -12.83
CA MET A 369 -5.75 -30.54 -13.86
C MET A 369 -6.24 -31.32 -15.08
N THR A 370 -6.07 -30.75 -16.28
CA THR A 370 -6.39 -31.43 -17.56
C THR A 370 -5.21 -31.31 -18.53
N PRO A 371 -5.14 -32.17 -19.57
CA PRO A 371 -4.12 -32.06 -20.61
C PRO A 371 -4.06 -30.68 -21.27
N GLU A 372 -5.20 -30.04 -21.49
CA GLU A 372 -5.27 -28.69 -22.09
C GLU A 372 -4.67 -27.64 -21.15
N LEU A 373 -4.91 -27.79 -19.84
CA LEU A 373 -4.47 -26.84 -18.83
C LEU A 373 -2.95 -26.90 -18.58
N ILE A 374 -2.36 -28.11 -18.58
CA ILE A 374 -0.97 -28.32 -18.15
C ILE A 374 -0.07 -29.01 -19.17
N GLY A 375 -0.57 -29.41 -20.34
CA GLY A 375 0.15 -30.31 -21.27
C GLY A 375 1.53 -29.82 -21.68
N GLY A 376 1.72 -28.51 -21.82
CA GLY A 376 3.04 -27.91 -22.12
C GLY A 376 4.05 -27.97 -20.96
N ASP A 377 3.60 -28.22 -19.73
CA ASP A 377 4.43 -28.29 -18.54
C ASP A 377 4.63 -29.72 -18.03
N THR A 378 4.01 -30.73 -18.64
CA THR A 378 4.04 -32.12 -18.15
C THR A 378 5.45 -32.63 -17.86
N LEU A 379 6.41 -32.40 -18.77
CA LEU A 379 7.81 -32.79 -18.54
C LEU A 379 8.44 -32.02 -17.35
N ARG A 380 8.12 -30.74 -17.21
CA ARG A 380 8.59 -29.90 -16.10
C ARG A 380 7.99 -30.35 -14.76
N ILE A 381 6.75 -30.81 -14.75
CA ILE A 381 6.08 -31.42 -13.60
C ILE A 381 6.85 -32.65 -13.14
N PHE A 382 7.16 -33.59 -14.04
CA PHE A 382 7.95 -34.78 -13.69
C PHE A 382 9.35 -34.42 -13.19
N ARG A 383 10.04 -33.48 -13.84
CA ARG A 383 11.38 -33.02 -13.43
C ARG A 383 11.39 -32.25 -12.09
N SER A 384 10.24 -31.77 -11.61
CA SER A 384 10.17 -30.98 -10.39
C SER A 384 10.17 -31.88 -9.15
N ASN A 385 11.18 -31.71 -8.31
CA ASN A 385 11.27 -32.39 -7.01
C ASN A 385 10.29 -31.83 -5.96
N PHE A 386 9.66 -30.68 -6.24
CA PHE A 386 8.68 -30.06 -5.34
C PHE A 386 7.24 -30.50 -5.63
N ILE A 387 6.96 -30.92 -6.87
CA ILE A 387 5.61 -31.35 -7.23
C ILE A 387 5.38 -32.75 -6.69
N SER A 388 4.25 -32.93 -6.01
CA SER A 388 3.91 -34.20 -5.37
C SER A 388 3.78 -35.34 -6.38
N GLU A 389 4.13 -36.54 -5.93
CA GLU A 389 3.98 -37.75 -6.74
C GLU A 389 2.51 -38.05 -7.05
N ARG A 390 1.56 -37.58 -6.22
CA ARG A 390 0.13 -37.71 -6.51
C ARG A 390 -0.27 -37.01 -7.81
N ILE A 391 0.24 -35.80 -8.06
CA ILE A 391 0.00 -35.08 -9.33
C ILE A 391 0.64 -35.82 -10.50
N LYS A 392 1.86 -36.32 -10.33
CA LYS A 392 2.57 -37.09 -11.36
C LYS A 392 1.88 -38.41 -11.67
N GLN A 393 1.25 -39.05 -10.68
CA GLN A 393 0.49 -40.28 -10.89
C GLN A 393 -0.76 -40.01 -11.72
N VAL A 394 -1.50 -38.92 -11.50
CA VAL A 394 -2.64 -38.56 -12.38
C VAL A 394 -2.21 -38.42 -13.84
N VAL A 395 -1.07 -37.76 -14.08
CA VAL A 395 -0.49 -37.67 -15.42
C VAL A 395 -0.10 -39.05 -15.96
N ALA A 396 0.45 -39.92 -15.13
CA ALA A 396 0.87 -41.27 -15.50
C ALA A 396 -0.33 -42.20 -15.83
N ASP A 397 -1.44 -42.05 -15.12
CA ASP A 397 -2.68 -42.79 -15.35
C ASP A 397 -3.29 -42.44 -16.72
N GLU A 398 -3.23 -41.17 -17.11
CA GLU A 398 -3.72 -40.66 -18.40
C GLU A 398 -2.58 -40.23 -19.34
N LEU A 399 -1.45 -40.96 -19.31
CA LEU A 399 -0.20 -40.57 -19.97
C LEU A 399 -0.38 -40.18 -21.43
N ILE A 400 -1.21 -40.91 -22.16
CA ILE A 400 -1.46 -40.70 -23.59
C ILE A 400 -2.00 -39.28 -23.83
N SER A 401 -2.96 -38.85 -23.03
CA SER A 401 -3.61 -37.55 -23.16
C SER A 401 -2.65 -36.40 -22.81
N TYR A 402 -1.96 -36.49 -21.66
CA TYR A 402 -1.06 -35.43 -21.19
C TYR A 402 0.25 -35.33 -21.97
N CYS A 403 0.68 -36.41 -22.63
CA CYS A 403 1.94 -36.48 -23.35
C CYS A 403 1.79 -36.63 -24.87
N ALA A 404 0.59 -36.53 -25.43
CA ALA A 404 0.31 -36.75 -26.86
C ALA A 404 1.23 -35.96 -27.80
N GLY A 405 1.52 -34.70 -27.45
CA GLY A 405 2.36 -33.79 -28.22
C GLY A 405 3.87 -33.89 -27.96
N MET A 406 4.33 -34.80 -27.08
CA MET A 406 5.75 -34.88 -26.71
C MET A 406 6.62 -35.56 -27.77
N SER A 407 7.88 -35.13 -27.81
CA SER A 407 8.94 -35.81 -28.55
C SER A 407 9.29 -37.15 -27.89
N VAL A 408 9.82 -38.09 -28.67
CA VAL A 408 10.29 -39.40 -28.15
C VAL A 408 11.37 -39.22 -27.08
N ALA A 409 12.25 -38.22 -27.23
CA ALA A 409 13.28 -37.91 -26.26
C ALA A 409 12.71 -37.42 -24.92
N ASP A 410 11.64 -36.62 -24.95
CA ASP A 410 10.97 -36.14 -23.73
C ASP A 410 10.15 -37.26 -23.06
N LEU A 411 9.47 -38.09 -23.87
CA LEU A 411 8.80 -39.30 -23.37
C LEU A 411 9.79 -40.24 -22.68
N GLY A 412 10.96 -40.48 -23.28
CA GLY A 412 12.02 -41.28 -22.67
C GLY A 412 12.49 -40.72 -21.32
N GLN A 413 12.44 -39.40 -21.12
CA GLN A 413 12.77 -38.79 -19.83
C GLN A 413 11.65 -38.97 -18.80
N VAL A 414 10.38 -38.87 -19.21
CA VAL A 414 9.24 -39.19 -18.34
C VAL A 414 9.31 -40.64 -17.87
N VAL A 415 9.53 -41.58 -18.79
CA VAL A 415 9.67 -43.02 -18.50
C VAL A 415 10.86 -43.27 -17.56
N ASN A 416 12.01 -42.63 -17.81
CA ASN A 416 13.17 -42.72 -16.92
C ASN A 416 12.87 -42.20 -15.51
N TYR A 417 12.05 -41.15 -15.39
CA TYR A 417 11.64 -40.63 -14.08
C TYR A 417 10.77 -41.65 -13.35
N VAL A 418 9.73 -42.17 -13.99
CA VAL A 418 8.83 -43.19 -13.43
C VAL A 418 9.59 -44.44 -13.01
N ARG A 419 10.57 -44.87 -13.79
CA ARG A 419 11.43 -46.03 -13.46
C ARG A 419 12.24 -45.84 -12.18
N ARG A 420 12.64 -44.61 -11.86
CA ARG A 420 13.41 -44.30 -10.64
C ARG A 420 12.52 -44.10 -9.41
N LYS A 421 11.19 -44.12 -9.56
CA LYS A 421 10.22 -43.85 -8.51
C LYS A 421 9.30 -45.06 -8.37
N ASP A 422 9.53 -45.84 -7.32
CA ASP A 422 8.80 -47.09 -7.09
C ASP A 422 7.29 -46.90 -6.88
N ASN A 423 6.87 -45.70 -6.50
CA ASN A 423 5.47 -45.34 -6.23
C ASN A 423 4.75 -44.72 -7.43
N LEU A 424 5.40 -44.63 -8.60
CA LEU A 424 4.76 -44.17 -9.83
C LEU A 424 4.58 -45.35 -10.79
N HIS A 425 3.37 -45.56 -11.28
CA HIS A 425 3.00 -46.72 -12.11
C HIS A 425 2.43 -46.28 -13.45
N LEU A 426 2.65 -47.11 -14.49
CA LEU A 426 2.04 -46.94 -15.82
C LEU A 426 1.12 -48.12 -16.10
N ASN A 427 -0.07 -47.83 -16.63
CA ASN A 427 -0.97 -48.87 -17.09
C ASN A 427 -0.50 -49.49 -18.42
N ALA A 428 -1.06 -50.64 -18.77
CA ALA A 428 -0.71 -51.37 -19.99
C ALA A 428 -0.86 -50.54 -21.27
N LEU A 429 -1.94 -49.75 -21.34
CA LEU A 429 -2.22 -48.89 -22.49
C LEU A 429 -1.10 -47.85 -22.70
N ALA A 430 -0.63 -47.24 -21.61
CA ALA A 430 0.48 -46.30 -21.63
C ALA A 430 1.79 -46.96 -22.07
N LEU A 431 2.10 -48.17 -21.58
CA LEU A 431 3.31 -48.92 -21.96
C LEU A 431 3.29 -49.29 -23.46
N THR A 432 2.17 -49.82 -23.96
CA THR A 432 1.99 -50.14 -25.38
C THR A 432 2.09 -48.89 -26.26
N TRP A 433 1.46 -47.79 -25.83
CA TRP A 433 1.54 -46.51 -26.52
C TRP A 433 2.97 -45.98 -26.60
N LEU A 434 3.72 -46.00 -25.49
CA LEU A 434 5.13 -45.60 -25.48
C LEU A 434 5.98 -46.41 -26.47
N ALA A 435 5.76 -47.73 -26.54
CA ALA A 435 6.44 -48.60 -27.47
C ALA A 435 6.12 -48.23 -28.93
N SER A 436 4.83 -48.03 -29.24
CA SER A 436 4.38 -47.57 -30.58
C SER A 436 4.94 -46.20 -30.99
N ARG A 437 5.31 -45.35 -30.02
CA ARG A 437 5.94 -44.05 -30.25
C ARG A 437 7.44 -44.17 -30.48
N GLY A 438 8.02 -45.37 -30.36
CA GLY A 438 9.45 -45.61 -30.54
C GLY A 438 10.30 -45.28 -29.30
N VAL A 439 9.69 -45.26 -28.10
CA VAL A 439 10.47 -45.16 -26.86
C VAL A 439 11.26 -46.47 -26.68
N PRO A 440 12.57 -46.42 -26.37
CA PRO A 440 13.41 -47.61 -26.29
C PRO A 440 12.85 -48.67 -25.33
N SER A 441 12.78 -49.91 -25.81
CA SER A 441 12.13 -51.02 -25.09
C SER A 441 12.84 -51.39 -23.78
N ASP A 442 14.13 -51.11 -23.66
CA ASP A 442 14.93 -51.24 -22.43
C ASP A 442 14.51 -50.26 -21.32
N LEU A 443 13.80 -49.18 -21.67
CA LEU A 443 13.18 -48.28 -20.68
C LEU A 443 11.80 -48.79 -20.23
N ILE A 444 11.05 -49.43 -21.13
CA ILE A 444 9.67 -49.87 -20.89
C ILE A 444 9.63 -51.23 -20.18
N PHE A 445 10.50 -52.16 -20.58
CA PHE A 445 10.49 -53.54 -20.07
C PHE A 445 10.66 -53.65 -18.54
N PRO A 446 11.54 -52.87 -17.87
CA PRO A 446 11.60 -52.82 -16.41
C PRO A 446 10.29 -52.43 -15.73
N LEU A 447 9.54 -51.48 -16.31
CA LEU A 447 8.26 -51.03 -15.77
C LEU A 447 7.19 -52.12 -15.86
N LEU A 448 7.17 -52.85 -16.98
CA LEU A 448 6.33 -54.03 -17.15
C LEU A 448 6.63 -55.10 -16.08
N ILE A 449 7.92 -55.38 -15.83
CA ILE A 449 8.33 -56.38 -14.82
C ILE A 449 7.87 -55.95 -13.43
N ARG A 450 8.09 -54.68 -13.08
CA ARG A 450 7.76 -54.15 -11.75
C ARG A 450 6.27 -54.27 -11.44
N ASP A 451 5.41 -53.97 -12.41
CA ASP A 451 3.96 -53.93 -12.25
C ASP A 451 3.28 -55.24 -12.74
N ILE A 452 4.06 -56.32 -12.91
CA ILE A 452 3.59 -57.57 -13.53
C ILE A 452 2.37 -58.17 -12.84
N ASP A 453 2.30 -58.12 -11.51
CA ASP A 453 1.21 -58.72 -10.74
C ASP A 453 -0.11 -57.94 -10.87
N ALA A 454 -0.05 -56.65 -11.22
CA ALA A 454 -1.22 -55.81 -11.43
C ALA A 454 -1.82 -55.95 -12.83
N LEU A 455 -1.10 -56.57 -13.77
CA LEU A 455 -1.52 -56.70 -15.16
C LEU A 455 -2.29 -58.00 -15.42
N SER A 456 -3.21 -57.99 -16.38
CA SER A 456 -3.83 -59.21 -16.90
C SER A 456 -2.90 -59.93 -17.88
N ASP A 457 -3.13 -61.22 -18.10
CA ASP A 457 -2.36 -62.02 -19.07
C ASP A 457 -2.39 -61.40 -20.47
N TRP A 458 -3.57 -60.91 -20.88
CA TRP A 458 -3.76 -60.21 -22.14
C TRP A 458 -2.88 -58.96 -22.23
N ASN A 459 -2.93 -58.10 -21.20
CA ASN A 459 -2.14 -56.87 -21.15
C ASN A 459 -0.63 -57.15 -21.19
N VAL A 460 -0.17 -58.21 -20.51
CA VAL A 460 1.23 -58.64 -20.55
C VAL A 460 1.65 -59.01 -21.98
N LEU A 461 0.85 -59.81 -22.68
CA LEU A 461 1.14 -60.20 -24.06
C LEU A 461 1.11 -59.01 -25.03
N GLU A 462 0.16 -58.10 -24.85
CA GLU A 462 0.01 -56.90 -25.67
C GLU A 462 1.22 -55.97 -25.52
N VAL A 463 1.62 -55.65 -24.29
CA VAL A 463 2.79 -54.80 -24.03
C VAL A 463 4.04 -55.42 -24.61
N ILE A 464 4.32 -56.71 -24.34
CA ILE A 464 5.52 -57.39 -24.87
C ILE A 464 5.51 -57.42 -26.41
N GLY A 465 4.35 -57.70 -27.00
CA GLY A 465 4.17 -57.71 -28.45
C GLY A 465 4.46 -56.37 -29.12
N ALA A 466 4.25 -55.26 -28.40
CA ALA A 466 4.51 -53.90 -28.87
C ALA A 466 5.99 -53.47 -28.77
N LEU A 467 6.79 -54.14 -27.92
CA LEU A 467 8.22 -53.84 -27.78
C LEU A 467 9.01 -54.22 -29.04
N ASP A 468 10.29 -53.83 -29.06
CA ASP A 468 11.27 -54.26 -30.05
C ASP A 468 11.95 -55.58 -29.64
N SER A 469 12.68 -56.18 -30.59
CA SER A 469 13.58 -57.30 -30.29
C SER A 469 14.69 -56.83 -29.31
N PRO A 470 15.07 -57.62 -28.29
CA PRO A 470 14.74 -59.04 -28.10
C PRO A 470 13.42 -59.32 -27.36
N TYR A 471 12.77 -58.32 -26.76
CA TYR A 471 11.62 -58.52 -25.88
C TYR A 471 10.39 -59.05 -26.62
N ARG A 472 10.07 -58.47 -27.78
CA ARG A 472 8.94 -58.91 -28.63
C ARG A 472 8.98 -60.39 -28.97
N ASP A 473 10.18 -60.88 -29.21
CA ASP A 473 10.41 -62.25 -29.64
C ASP A 473 9.97 -63.25 -28.56
N LEU A 474 9.84 -62.85 -27.28
CA LEU A 474 9.33 -63.70 -26.20
C LEU A 474 7.91 -64.21 -26.43
N VAL A 475 7.10 -63.45 -27.19
CA VAL A 475 5.72 -63.80 -27.53
C VAL A 475 5.56 -64.08 -29.03
N ALA A 476 6.36 -63.44 -29.89
CA ALA A 476 6.23 -63.54 -31.34
C ALA A 476 7.10 -64.62 -32.01
N ALA A 477 8.26 -64.97 -31.44
CA ALA A 477 9.19 -65.89 -32.09
C ALA A 477 8.91 -67.33 -31.69
N GLU A 478 8.91 -68.25 -32.66
CA GLU A 478 8.83 -69.68 -32.40
C GLU A 478 10.21 -70.32 -32.45
N ARG A 479 10.47 -71.27 -31.53
CA ARG A 479 11.71 -72.06 -31.48
C ARG A 479 12.99 -71.22 -31.42
N LYS A 480 12.94 -70.05 -30.78
CA LYS A 480 14.09 -69.15 -30.64
C LYS A 480 14.65 -69.20 -29.23
N LEU A 481 15.98 -69.17 -29.14
CA LEU A 481 16.69 -68.86 -27.90
C LEU A 481 16.92 -67.35 -27.86
N ILE A 482 16.38 -66.69 -26.84
CA ILE A 482 16.40 -65.24 -26.71
C ILE A 482 17.20 -64.89 -25.47
N SER A 483 18.16 -63.98 -25.63
CA SER A 483 18.93 -63.42 -24.52
C SER A 483 18.32 -62.08 -24.12
N ILE A 484 17.92 -61.96 -22.87
CA ILE A 484 17.39 -60.72 -22.28
C ILE A 484 18.42 -60.19 -21.30
N ASP A 485 19.00 -59.05 -21.65
CA ASP A 485 19.92 -58.31 -20.78
C ASP A 485 19.10 -57.44 -19.83
N THR A 486 18.79 -57.96 -18.65
CA THR A 486 18.04 -57.22 -17.63
C THR A 486 18.67 -57.43 -16.26
N THR A 487 18.91 -56.32 -15.57
CA THR A 487 19.36 -56.30 -14.17
C THR A 487 18.23 -56.64 -13.20
N ASP A 488 16.98 -56.54 -13.64
CA ASP A 488 15.79 -56.65 -12.80
C ASP A 488 15.29 -58.09 -12.67
N ASN A 489 14.57 -58.38 -11.59
CA ASN A 489 14.06 -59.73 -11.32
C ASN A 489 12.84 -60.05 -12.21
N ALA A 490 13.09 -60.52 -13.43
CA ALA A 490 12.07 -60.91 -14.40
C ALA A 490 11.45 -62.31 -14.16
N TYR A 491 11.75 -62.97 -13.03
CA TYR A 491 11.27 -64.34 -12.74
C TYR A 491 9.75 -64.47 -12.84
N ALA A 492 9.01 -63.54 -12.22
CA ALA A 492 7.55 -63.55 -12.21
C ALA A 492 6.97 -63.44 -13.63
N LEU A 493 7.55 -62.57 -14.46
CA LEU A 493 7.16 -62.44 -15.87
C LEU A 493 7.40 -63.76 -16.64
N PHE A 494 8.56 -64.39 -16.48
CA PHE A 494 8.87 -65.61 -17.22
C PHE A 494 8.05 -66.81 -16.76
N GLU A 495 7.80 -66.99 -15.45
CA GLU A 495 6.87 -68.03 -14.99
C GLU A 495 5.48 -67.80 -15.55
N ARG A 496 4.99 -66.55 -15.56
CA ARG A 496 3.69 -66.22 -16.13
C ARG A 496 3.62 -66.54 -17.62
N LEU A 497 4.64 -66.17 -18.41
CA LEU A 497 4.76 -66.52 -19.84
C LEU A 497 4.83 -68.03 -20.07
N ARG A 498 5.44 -68.80 -19.15
CA ARG A 498 5.51 -70.26 -19.22
C ARG A 498 4.15 -70.90 -18.95
N GLN A 499 3.41 -70.41 -17.95
CA GLN A 499 2.05 -70.84 -17.65
C GLN A 499 1.09 -70.56 -18.81
N MET A 500 1.24 -69.40 -19.47
CA MET A 500 0.53 -69.05 -20.71
C MET A 500 1.01 -69.85 -21.94
N GLY A 501 2.03 -70.69 -21.81
CA GLY A 501 2.55 -71.53 -22.89
C GLY A 501 3.35 -70.78 -23.97
N LYS A 502 3.73 -69.52 -23.75
CA LYS A 502 4.54 -68.73 -24.70
C LYS A 502 6.01 -69.13 -24.68
N ILE A 503 6.52 -69.48 -23.50
CA ILE A 503 7.88 -69.99 -23.33
C ILE A 503 7.88 -71.41 -22.77
N SER A 504 8.94 -72.16 -23.06
CA SER A 504 9.12 -73.56 -22.62
C SER A 504 9.99 -73.66 -21.37
N SER A 505 11.07 -72.88 -21.32
CA SER A 505 12.03 -72.83 -20.22
C SER A 505 12.77 -71.49 -20.22
N TYR A 506 13.30 -71.11 -19.08
CA TYR A 506 14.23 -69.99 -18.94
C TYR A 506 15.28 -70.30 -17.87
N SER A 507 16.46 -69.70 -18.00
CA SER A 507 17.55 -69.82 -17.03
C SER A 507 18.31 -68.50 -16.91
N ARG A 508 18.75 -68.16 -15.70
CA ARG A 508 19.58 -66.97 -15.46
C ARG A 508 21.06 -67.36 -15.58
N ASP A 509 21.82 -66.63 -16.39
CA ASP A 509 23.27 -66.68 -16.42
C ASP A 509 23.81 -65.58 -15.49
N GLU A 510 24.14 -65.96 -14.25
CA GLU A 510 24.62 -65.02 -13.24
C GLU A 510 25.94 -64.34 -13.63
N SER A 511 26.79 -65.01 -14.42
CA SER A 511 28.09 -64.50 -14.82
C SER A 511 28.01 -63.38 -15.86
N LYS A 512 26.94 -63.38 -16.67
CA LYS A 512 26.70 -62.40 -17.74
C LYS A 512 25.52 -61.48 -17.46
N HIS A 513 24.92 -61.61 -16.27
CA HIS A 513 23.73 -60.86 -15.85
C HIS A 513 22.57 -60.88 -16.87
N LEU A 514 22.38 -62.01 -17.56
CA LEU A 514 21.34 -62.15 -18.58
C LEU A 514 20.42 -63.34 -18.31
N TYR A 515 19.21 -63.27 -18.87
CA TYR A 515 18.31 -64.42 -18.95
C TYR A 515 18.35 -65.04 -20.33
N VAL A 516 18.44 -66.37 -20.38
CA VAL A 516 18.28 -67.15 -21.60
C VAL A 516 16.88 -67.76 -21.59
N VAL A 517 16.03 -67.38 -22.54
CA VAL A 517 14.63 -67.78 -22.61
C VAL A 517 14.39 -68.57 -23.90
N ARG A 518 13.72 -69.73 -23.80
CA ARG A 518 13.39 -70.59 -24.94
C ARG A 518 11.90 -70.54 -25.26
N THR A 519 11.53 -70.00 -26.42
CA THR A 519 10.13 -69.88 -26.82
C THR A 519 9.53 -71.24 -27.23
N ARG A 520 8.21 -71.40 -27.01
CA ARG A 520 7.48 -72.65 -27.29
C ARG A 520 6.86 -72.61 -28.69
N THR A 521 6.60 -73.77 -29.28
CA THR A 521 5.83 -73.88 -30.54
C THR A 521 4.35 -73.67 -30.29
N SER A 522 3.69 -72.85 -31.12
CA SER A 522 2.23 -72.87 -31.26
C SER A 522 1.83 -74.30 -31.61
N SER A 523 1.14 -74.98 -30.70
CA SER A 523 0.54 -76.28 -31.03
C SER A 523 -0.62 -75.94 -31.95
N SER A 524 -0.54 -76.37 -33.21
CA SER A 524 -1.68 -76.37 -34.13
C SER A 524 -2.89 -76.97 -33.42
N HIS A 525 -3.99 -76.22 -33.37
CA HIS A 525 -5.31 -76.79 -33.11
C HIS A 525 -5.63 -77.88 -34.14
#